data_AF-A0A0F9TC27-F1
#
_entry.id   AF-A0A0F9TC27-F1
#
_cell.length_a   1.000
_cell.length_b   1.000
_cell.length_c   1.000
_cell.angle_alpha   90.00
_cell.angle_beta   90.00
_cell.angle_gamma   90.00
#
_symmetry.space_group_name_H-M   'P 1'
#
loop_
_entity.id
_entity.type
_entity.pdbx_description
1 polymer ?
#
loop_
_entity_poly.entity_id
_entity_poly.type
_entity_poly.pdbx_seq_one_letter_code
_entity_poly.pdbx_strand_id
1 'polypeptide(L)'
;MATKLGIYNLALSRLGQNRLAKINADVENRRKLDNVYDETLGQLLTSGPEKGWKFARKTGIGINRDSSSIAAFSDYSSIVADTTLVTTDTAHTLITGNDAEIDDTSNFDGDYLRVVVISPSQFYLTDTAFSTNDATGTVFWISNNFRYRYRIPKDSLRVTSVNVGGIEITDWEEEEGFILTNMESITVYIDYIKLVTNTGLFPFYFTKVLYLSLAVELSDNITKSVAKTERLEEKLEKAMSKAEGLDEQKKYVREVSTSWVDAGRGSTEGRTINPNFRGDGYTS
;
A
#
# COMPACT_ATOMS: atom_id res chain seq x y z
N MET A 1 6.96 -24.51 -3.66
CA MET A 1 7.22 -23.12 -3.20
C MET A 1 8.41 -22.58 -3.97
N ALA A 2 8.34 -21.37 -4.51
CA ALA A 2 9.46 -20.80 -5.27
C ALA A 2 10.57 -20.33 -4.32
N THR A 3 11.83 -20.62 -4.66
CA THR A 3 13.00 -20.11 -3.95
C THR A 3 13.76 -19.15 -4.84
N LYS A 4 14.43 -18.15 -4.27
CA LYS A 4 15.29 -17.21 -5.03
C LYS A 4 16.31 -17.96 -5.90
N LEU A 5 16.95 -19.01 -5.35
CA LEU A 5 17.86 -19.88 -6.10
C LEU A 5 17.18 -20.60 -7.28
N GLY A 6 15.94 -21.08 -7.08
CA GLY A 6 15.16 -21.70 -8.13
C GLY A 6 14.82 -20.72 -9.27
N ILE A 7 14.42 -19.50 -8.94
CA ILE A 7 14.14 -18.42 -9.90
C ILE A 7 15.39 -18.10 -10.72
N TYR A 8 16.54 -17.97 -10.05
CA TYR A 8 17.82 -17.71 -10.71
C TYR A 8 18.21 -18.83 -11.67
N ASN A 9 18.10 -20.08 -11.23
CA ASN A 9 18.43 -21.23 -12.06
C ASN A 9 17.48 -21.38 -13.27
N LEU A 10 16.21 -20.99 -13.13
CA LEU A 10 15.27 -20.96 -14.25
C LEU A 10 15.65 -19.87 -15.27
N ALA A 11 16.01 -18.67 -14.82
CA ALA A 11 16.46 -17.58 -15.69
C ALA A 11 17.74 -17.97 -16.45
N LEU A 12 18.76 -18.46 -15.74
CA LEU A 12 20.03 -18.92 -16.34
C LEU A 12 19.82 -20.04 -17.35
N SER A 13 18.89 -20.97 -17.07
CA SER A 13 18.54 -22.04 -18.00
C SER A 13 17.94 -21.53 -19.31
N ARG A 14 17.23 -20.39 -19.30
CA ARG A 14 16.73 -19.74 -20.54
C ARG A 14 17.85 -19.09 -21.34
N LEU A 15 18.86 -18.59 -20.64
CA LEU A 15 20.06 -18.01 -21.24
C LEU A 15 21.07 -19.05 -21.72
N GLY A 16 20.91 -20.33 -21.34
CA GLY A 16 21.85 -21.40 -21.67
C GLY A 16 23.10 -21.39 -20.79
N GLN A 17 23.03 -20.75 -19.62
CA GLN A 17 24.10 -20.65 -18.65
C GLN A 17 24.06 -21.80 -17.65
N ASN A 18 25.20 -22.08 -17.02
CA ASN A 18 25.30 -23.08 -15.95
C ASN A 18 24.47 -22.67 -14.72
N ARG A 19 23.86 -23.66 -14.07
CA ARG A 19 23.07 -23.46 -12.85
C ARG A 19 23.98 -23.14 -11.67
N LEU A 20 23.46 -22.32 -10.75
CA LEU A 20 24.09 -22.05 -9.46
C LEU A 20 23.83 -23.22 -8.50
N ALA A 21 24.87 -23.65 -7.80
CA ALA A 21 24.76 -24.67 -6.74
C ALA A 21 24.18 -24.10 -5.44
N LYS A 22 24.40 -22.81 -5.16
CA LYS A 22 23.98 -22.11 -3.94
C LYS A 22 23.73 -20.63 -4.22
N ILE A 23 22.88 -19.99 -3.43
CA ILE A 23 22.49 -18.58 -3.62
C ILE A 23 23.64 -17.59 -3.31
N ASN A 24 24.55 -17.99 -2.43
CA ASN A 24 25.75 -17.23 -2.06
C ASN A 24 27.00 -17.69 -2.84
N ALA A 25 26.81 -18.28 -4.02
CA ALA A 25 27.92 -18.67 -4.87
C ALA A 25 28.60 -17.41 -5.40
N ASP A 26 29.92 -17.32 -5.24
CA ASP A 26 30.68 -16.18 -5.77
C ASP A 26 30.99 -16.39 -7.27
N VAL A 27 29.96 -16.17 -8.09
CA VAL A 27 30.02 -16.38 -9.55
C VAL A 27 29.50 -15.12 -10.23
N GLU A 28 30.12 -14.74 -11.35
CA GLU A 28 29.75 -13.53 -12.10
C GLU A 28 28.25 -13.48 -12.45
N ASN A 29 27.69 -14.60 -12.92
CA ASN A 29 26.27 -14.71 -13.27
C ASN A 29 25.34 -14.44 -12.08
N ARG A 30 25.73 -14.83 -10.86
CA ARG A 30 24.97 -14.53 -9.63
C ARG A 30 24.98 -13.03 -9.34
N ARG A 31 26.15 -12.39 -9.44
CA ARG A 31 26.28 -10.93 -9.21
C ARG A 31 25.42 -10.14 -10.20
N LYS A 32 25.41 -10.53 -11.48
CA LYS A 32 24.55 -9.92 -12.51
C LYS A 32 23.05 -10.07 -12.16
N LEU A 33 22.62 -11.24 -11.70
CA LEU A 33 21.25 -11.48 -11.27
C LEU A 33 20.86 -10.64 -10.04
N ASP A 34 21.73 -10.52 -9.03
CA ASP A 34 21.42 -9.71 -7.85
C ASP A 34 21.29 -8.22 -8.19
N ASN A 35 22.09 -7.71 -9.12
CA ASN A 35 22.03 -6.30 -9.52
C ASN A 35 20.68 -5.91 -10.15
N VAL A 36 20.04 -6.83 -10.88
CA VAL A 36 18.76 -6.54 -11.57
C VAL A 36 17.54 -7.02 -10.79
N TYR A 37 17.71 -7.95 -9.83
CA TYR A 37 16.57 -8.66 -9.23
C TYR A 37 15.57 -7.75 -8.52
N ASP A 38 16.04 -6.85 -7.65
CA ASP A 38 15.16 -6.02 -6.83
C ASP A 38 14.40 -5.00 -7.69
N GLU A 39 15.07 -4.44 -8.70
CA GLU A 39 14.46 -3.52 -9.68
C GLU A 39 13.42 -4.23 -10.54
N THR A 40 13.78 -5.37 -11.15
CA THR A 40 12.85 -6.16 -11.97
C THR A 40 11.64 -6.63 -11.15
N LEU A 41 11.85 -7.03 -9.89
CA LEU A 41 10.75 -7.42 -9.01
C LEU A 41 9.81 -6.26 -8.72
N GLY A 42 10.35 -5.09 -8.37
CA GLY A 42 9.56 -3.88 -8.12
C GLY A 42 8.76 -3.45 -9.35
N GLN A 43 9.39 -3.43 -10.52
CA GLN A 43 8.72 -3.14 -11.79
C GLN A 43 7.60 -4.12 -12.09
N LEU A 44 7.83 -5.43 -11.98
CA LEU A 44 6.81 -6.45 -12.26
C LEU A 44 5.64 -6.43 -11.28
N LEU A 45 5.89 -6.10 -10.01
CA LEU A 45 4.82 -5.97 -9.03
C LEU A 45 3.88 -4.80 -9.38
N THR A 46 4.42 -3.74 -9.96
CA THR A 46 3.69 -2.52 -10.34
C THR A 46 3.11 -2.57 -11.75
N SER A 47 3.76 -3.27 -12.69
CA SER A 47 3.37 -3.37 -14.10
C SER A 47 2.27 -4.39 -14.39
N GLY A 48 1.79 -5.10 -13.37
CA GLY A 48 0.72 -6.09 -13.49
C GLY A 48 -0.66 -5.42 -13.65
N PRO A 49 -1.73 -6.06 -13.13
CA PRO A 49 -3.07 -5.48 -13.13
C PRO A 49 -3.09 -4.08 -12.50
N GLU A 50 -4.05 -3.23 -12.89
CA GLU A 50 -4.17 -1.85 -12.41
C GLU A 50 -4.13 -1.72 -10.88
N LYS A 51 -4.79 -2.65 -10.17
CA LYS A 51 -4.82 -2.73 -8.69
C LYS A 51 -3.71 -3.63 -8.09
N GLY A 52 -2.72 -3.99 -8.90
CA GLY A 52 -1.65 -4.93 -8.58
C GLY A 52 -2.08 -6.40 -8.56
N TRP A 53 -1.09 -7.27 -8.44
CA TRP A 53 -1.31 -8.71 -8.25
C TRP A 53 -2.02 -9.00 -6.93
N LYS A 54 -3.01 -9.91 -6.93
CA LYS A 54 -3.80 -10.21 -5.72
C LYS A 54 -2.98 -10.61 -4.49
N PHE A 55 -1.85 -11.31 -4.68
CA PHE A 55 -0.98 -11.71 -3.56
C PHE A 55 -0.16 -10.55 -2.99
N ALA A 56 0.03 -9.48 -3.76
CA ALA A 56 0.77 -8.28 -3.39
C ALA A 56 -0.15 -7.14 -2.95
N ARG A 57 -1.45 -7.17 -3.26
CA ARG A 57 -2.41 -6.18 -2.79
C ARG A 57 -2.59 -6.28 -1.26
N LYS A 58 -2.50 -5.12 -0.61
CA LYS A 58 -2.75 -4.97 0.82
C LYS A 58 -3.56 -3.71 1.10
N THR A 59 -4.35 -3.78 2.17
CA THR A 59 -5.00 -2.61 2.76
C THR A 59 -4.26 -2.28 4.04
N GLY A 60 -3.79 -1.04 4.13
CA GLY A 60 -3.15 -0.47 5.31
C GLY A 60 -4.06 0.54 5.96
N ILE A 61 -3.81 0.83 7.24
CA ILE A 61 -4.47 1.90 7.95
C ILE A 61 -3.47 3.04 8.07
N GLY A 62 -3.74 4.14 7.36
CA GLY A 62 -3.10 5.41 7.60
C GLY A 62 -3.71 6.03 8.86
N ILE A 63 -2.87 6.29 9.85
CA ILE A 63 -3.26 7.04 11.05
C ILE A 63 -2.99 8.51 10.76
N ASN A 64 -3.96 9.35 11.11
CA ASN A 64 -3.81 10.79 11.04
C ASN A 64 -2.59 11.23 11.87
N ARG A 65 -1.68 11.98 11.25
CA ARG A 65 -0.47 12.54 11.89
C ARG A 65 -0.47 14.07 11.86
N ASP A 66 -1.64 14.61 11.60
CA ASP A 66 -1.88 16.00 11.29
C ASP A 66 -2.06 16.87 12.52
N SER A 67 -1.94 16.29 13.71
CA SER A 67 -1.88 17.06 14.93
C SER A 67 -0.87 16.48 15.92
N SER A 68 -0.23 17.33 16.70
CA SER A 68 0.65 16.93 17.81
C SER A 68 0.44 17.88 18.98
N SER A 69 0.23 17.32 20.17
CA SER A 69 0.08 18.13 21.39
C SER A 69 1.41 18.79 21.75
N ILE A 70 1.33 20.08 22.07
CA ILE A 70 2.45 20.93 22.45
C ILE A 70 2.59 20.89 23.97
N ALA A 71 3.80 20.60 24.44
CA ALA A 71 4.18 20.54 25.84
C ALA A 71 4.67 21.90 26.37
N ALA A 72 5.35 22.69 25.53
CA ALA A 72 5.89 24.00 25.91
C ALA A 72 6.33 24.85 24.70
N PHE A 73 6.32 26.17 24.90
CA PHE A 73 7.03 27.15 24.07
C PHE A 73 8.21 27.76 24.83
N SER A 74 9.29 28.08 24.13
CA SER A 74 10.44 28.79 24.71
C SER A 74 11.15 29.65 23.68
N ASP A 75 11.86 30.68 24.14
CA ASP A 75 12.62 31.56 23.27
C ASP A 75 13.83 30.83 22.66
N TYR A 76 13.96 30.90 21.33
CA TYR A 76 15.09 30.36 20.58
C TYR A 76 15.92 31.45 19.88
N SER A 77 15.58 32.72 20.13
CA SER A 77 16.15 33.89 19.46
C SER A 77 17.64 34.08 19.68
N SER A 78 18.21 33.50 20.73
CA SER A 78 19.66 33.51 20.99
C SER A 78 20.48 32.67 20.01
N ILE A 79 19.84 31.72 19.32
CA ILE A 79 20.46 30.86 18.31
C ILE A 79 20.05 31.31 16.90
N VAL A 80 18.75 31.54 16.69
CA VAL A 80 18.20 32.06 15.42
C VAL A 80 17.25 33.19 15.75
N ALA A 81 17.56 34.42 15.33
CA ALA A 81 16.76 35.61 15.65
C ALA A 81 15.27 35.44 15.28
N ASP A 82 14.38 35.99 16.11
CA ASP A 82 12.93 36.02 15.93
C ASP A 82 12.29 34.62 15.75
N THR A 83 12.73 33.67 16.57
CA THR A 83 12.20 32.30 16.55
C THR A 83 11.75 31.81 17.91
N THR A 84 10.69 31.00 17.87
CA THR A 84 10.13 30.32 19.04
C THR A 84 10.35 28.82 18.93
N LEU A 85 10.96 28.21 19.95
CA LEU A 85 11.10 26.76 20.07
C LEU A 85 9.81 26.16 20.63
N VAL A 86 9.29 25.17 19.93
CA VAL A 86 8.14 24.35 20.34
C VAL A 86 8.63 22.96 20.73
N THR A 87 8.19 22.49 21.89
CA THR A 87 8.40 21.10 22.33
C THR A 87 7.06 20.38 22.37
N THR A 88 6.97 19.20 21.75
CA THR A 88 5.74 18.38 21.72
C THR A 88 5.79 17.24 22.74
N ASP A 89 4.62 16.79 23.22
CA ASP A 89 4.50 15.70 24.21
C ASP A 89 5.00 14.36 23.66
N THR A 90 4.82 14.16 22.36
CA THR A 90 5.24 12.95 21.64
C THR A 90 5.99 13.31 20.37
N ALA A 91 6.60 12.32 19.73
CA ALA A 91 7.33 12.57 18.49
C ALA A 91 6.38 13.06 17.38
N HIS A 92 6.58 14.30 16.93
CA HIS A 92 5.83 14.90 15.84
C HIS A 92 6.30 14.35 14.49
N THR A 93 5.60 14.78 13.45
CA THR A 93 5.80 14.25 12.08
C THR A 93 6.03 15.35 11.05
N LEU A 94 6.00 16.60 11.51
CA LEU A 94 6.45 17.77 10.77
C LEU A 94 7.87 17.54 10.24
N ILE A 95 8.14 18.08 9.05
CA ILE A 95 9.46 18.17 8.46
C ILE A 95 9.86 19.63 8.32
N THR A 96 11.16 19.89 8.22
CA THR A 96 11.66 21.25 7.98
C THR A 96 11.12 21.78 6.67
N GLY A 97 10.52 22.96 6.73
CA GLY A 97 9.83 23.58 5.62
C GLY A 97 8.38 23.15 5.48
N ASN A 98 7.74 22.52 6.46
CA ASN A 98 6.27 22.49 6.49
C ASN A 98 5.72 23.82 6.99
N ASP A 99 4.51 24.13 6.55
CA ASP A 99 3.68 25.13 7.21
C ASP A 99 2.85 24.43 8.30
N ALA A 100 2.64 25.11 9.41
CA ALA A 100 1.89 24.61 10.54
C ALA A 100 0.94 25.67 11.08
N GLU A 101 -0.21 25.24 11.54
CA GLU A 101 -1.19 26.06 12.26
C GLU A 101 -1.15 25.62 13.72
N ILE A 102 -1.23 26.56 14.65
CA ILE A 102 -1.29 26.27 16.07
C ILE A 102 -2.67 26.66 16.57
N ASP A 103 -3.36 25.73 17.22
CA ASP A 103 -4.60 26.01 17.93
C ASP A 103 -4.48 25.71 19.43
N ASP A 104 -5.48 26.15 20.18
CA ASP A 104 -5.63 25.94 21.62
C ASP A 104 -4.51 26.61 22.43
N THR A 105 -3.98 27.73 21.93
CA THR A 105 -3.01 28.57 22.64
C THR A 105 -3.59 29.95 22.90
N SER A 106 -3.02 30.68 23.86
CA SER A 106 -3.40 32.07 24.13
C SER A 106 -2.68 33.07 23.23
N ASN A 107 -1.50 32.71 22.70
CA ASN A 107 -0.60 33.67 22.05
C ASN A 107 -0.20 33.36 20.61
N PHE A 108 -0.45 32.14 20.13
CA PHE A 108 0.00 31.65 18.82
C PHE A 108 -1.16 31.06 17.99
N ASP A 109 -2.40 31.30 18.41
CA ASP A 109 -3.61 30.71 17.85
C ASP A 109 -3.88 31.23 16.43
N GLY A 110 -4.02 30.33 15.46
CA GLY A 110 -4.28 30.65 14.05
C GLY A 110 -3.07 31.20 13.28
N ASP A 111 -1.85 31.13 13.84
CA ASP A 111 -0.65 31.55 13.14
C ASP A 111 -0.17 30.47 12.15
N TYR A 112 0.02 30.87 10.89
CA TYR A 112 0.52 30.04 9.80
C TYR A 112 2.05 30.15 9.75
N LEU A 113 2.74 29.20 10.35
CA LEU A 113 4.17 29.33 10.66
C LEU A 113 5.00 28.27 9.97
N ARG A 114 6.18 28.68 9.51
CA ARG A 114 7.11 27.76 8.83
C ARG A 114 7.96 27.04 9.87
N VAL A 115 7.94 25.71 9.80
CA VAL A 115 8.57 24.81 10.77
C VAL A 115 10.01 24.50 10.37
N VAL A 116 10.93 24.50 11.32
CA VAL A 116 12.27 23.91 11.18
C VAL A 116 12.50 22.90 12.30
N VAL A 117 12.67 21.64 11.91
CA VAL A 117 12.79 20.51 12.84
C VAL A 117 14.21 20.40 13.38
N ILE A 118 14.34 20.31 14.71
CA ILE A 118 15.59 20.08 15.42
C ILE A 118 15.73 18.60 15.81
N SER A 119 14.64 18.03 16.33
CA SER A 119 14.58 16.64 16.79
C SER A 119 13.16 16.09 16.65
N PRO A 120 12.91 14.78 16.88
CA PRO A 120 11.57 14.22 16.75
C PRO A 120 10.51 14.85 17.66
N SER A 121 10.89 15.57 18.72
CA SER A 121 9.95 16.21 19.65
C SER A 121 10.16 17.73 19.76
N GLN A 122 11.01 18.31 18.91
CA GLN A 122 11.34 19.74 18.97
C GLN A 122 11.54 20.32 17.58
N PHE A 123 10.93 21.49 17.37
CA PHE A 123 11.09 22.30 16.18
C PHE A 123 11.00 23.77 16.56
N TYR A 124 11.52 24.66 15.73
CA TYR A 124 11.29 26.09 15.90
C TYR A 124 10.47 26.65 14.74
N LEU A 125 9.73 27.71 15.03
CA LEU A 125 8.91 28.45 14.08
C LEU A 125 9.72 29.66 13.61
N THR A 126 9.84 29.83 12.29
CA THR A 126 10.44 31.04 11.71
C THR A 126 9.37 32.10 11.52
N ASP A 127 9.74 33.36 11.74
CA ASP A 127 8.86 34.54 11.63
C ASP A 127 7.86 34.65 12.80
N THR A 128 8.28 34.20 13.99
CA THR A 128 7.48 34.30 15.22
C THR A 128 8.36 34.77 16.37
N ALA A 129 8.29 36.07 16.66
CA ALA A 129 8.90 36.63 17.85
C ALA A 129 8.27 35.99 19.09
N PHE A 130 9.09 35.40 19.95
CA PHE A 130 8.61 34.79 21.19
C PHE A 130 7.93 35.84 22.07
N SER A 131 6.66 35.60 22.42
CA SER A 131 5.88 36.48 23.29
C SER A 131 5.94 36.00 24.74
N THR A 132 5.36 34.85 25.03
CA THR A 132 5.38 34.17 26.34
C THR A 132 5.23 32.65 26.18
N ASN A 133 5.54 31.89 27.23
CA ASN A 133 5.32 30.44 27.22
C ASN A 133 3.83 30.12 27.30
N ASP A 134 3.32 29.40 26.32
CA ASP A 134 2.02 28.73 26.38
C ASP A 134 2.24 27.26 26.80
N ALA A 135 1.71 26.85 27.95
CA ALA A 135 2.00 25.50 28.45
C ALA A 135 1.23 24.39 27.69
N THR A 136 0.27 24.75 26.84
CA THR A 136 -0.64 23.83 26.17
C THR A 136 -1.00 24.35 24.78
N GLY A 137 -1.20 23.44 23.84
CA GLY A 137 -1.69 23.74 22.50
C GLY A 137 -1.62 22.50 21.60
N THR A 138 -2.08 22.64 20.37
CA THR A 138 -1.97 21.60 19.35
C THR A 138 -1.40 22.21 18.08
N VAL A 139 -0.32 21.62 17.57
CA VAL A 139 0.21 21.99 16.25
C VAL A 139 -0.39 21.09 15.20
N PHE A 140 -0.94 21.70 14.14
CA PHE A 140 -1.46 21.06 12.96
C PHE A 140 -0.51 21.23 11.79
N TRP A 141 -0.37 20.20 10.95
CA TRP A 141 0.26 20.39 9.66
C TRP A 141 -0.76 20.98 8.69
N ILE A 142 -0.31 21.85 7.80
CA ILE A 142 -1.16 22.43 6.78
C ILE A 142 -0.41 22.56 5.45
N SER A 143 -1.18 22.62 4.37
CA SER A 143 -0.72 23.07 3.07
C SER A 143 -1.80 23.94 2.41
N ASN A 144 -1.42 24.69 1.38
CA ASN A 144 -2.37 25.55 0.67
C ASN A 144 -3.54 24.80 0.02
N ASN A 145 -3.37 23.51 -0.30
CA ASN A 145 -4.34 22.72 -1.06
C ASN A 145 -5.01 21.63 -0.21
N PHE A 146 -4.34 21.14 0.83
CA PHE A 146 -4.78 20.03 1.66
C PHE A 146 -4.66 20.33 3.14
N ARG A 147 -5.72 20.00 3.88
CA ARG A 147 -5.76 20.17 5.33
C ARG A 147 -5.21 18.97 6.09
N TYR A 148 -5.34 17.73 5.59
CA TYR A 148 -4.97 16.53 6.34
C TYR A 148 -3.93 15.68 5.62
N ARG A 149 -3.07 15.02 6.40
CA ARG A 149 -2.09 14.03 5.90
C ARG A 149 -2.11 12.70 6.64
N TYR A 150 -2.03 11.61 5.89
CA TYR A 150 -2.04 10.24 6.39
C TYR A 150 -0.81 9.47 5.95
N ARG A 151 -0.13 8.79 6.87
CA ARG A 151 1.12 8.09 6.55
C ARG A 151 0.88 6.86 5.68
N ILE A 152 1.61 6.77 4.57
CA ILE A 152 1.64 5.58 3.71
C ILE A 152 2.49 4.49 4.40
N PRO A 153 2.06 3.22 4.37
CA PRO A 153 2.89 2.10 4.81
C PRO A 153 4.25 2.05 4.11
N LYS A 154 5.32 1.82 4.87
CA LYS A 154 6.72 1.84 4.35
C LYS A 154 7.01 0.79 3.28
N ASP A 155 6.19 -0.25 3.20
CA ASP A 155 6.30 -1.35 2.24
C ASP A 155 5.41 -1.14 1.00
N SER A 156 4.82 0.04 0.83
CA SER A 156 4.05 0.42 -0.35
C SER A 156 4.97 0.77 -1.53
N LEU A 157 4.70 0.16 -2.68
CA LEU A 157 5.31 0.53 -3.96
C LEU A 157 4.45 1.55 -4.73
N ARG A 158 3.13 1.44 -4.59
CA ARG A 158 2.16 2.27 -5.29
C ARG A 158 0.82 2.22 -4.56
N VAL A 159 0.23 3.38 -4.31
CA VAL A 159 -1.14 3.49 -3.81
C VAL A 159 -2.11 3.31 -4.97
N THR A 160 -3.14 2.49 -4.75
CA THR A 160 -4.15 2.14 -5.76
C THR A 160 -5.49 2.79 -5.48
N SER A 161 -5.88 2.89 -4.21
CA SER A 161 -7.05 3.65 -3.80
C SER A 161 -6.96 4.04 -2.33
N VAL A 162 -7.74 5.05 -1.98
CA VAL A 162 -7.81 5.61 -0.63
C VAL A 162 -9.29 5.62 -0.24
N ASN A 163 -9.61 5.13 0.95
CA ASN A 163 -10.98 5.05 1.42
C ASN A 163 -11.13 5.70 2.79
N VAL A 164 -12.14 6.55 2.93
CA VAL A 164 -12.48 7.25 4.17
C VAL A 164 -13.91 6.84 4.54
N GLY A 165 -14.11 6.33 5.76
CA GLY A 165 -15.44 5.87 6.19
C GLY A 165 -16.05 4.75 5.33
N GLY A 166 -15.22 4.00 4.59
CA GLY A 166 -15.66 2.93 3.67
C GLY A 166 -16.03 3.41 2.27
N ILE A 167 -15.81 4.68 1.95
CA ILE A 167 -16.05 5.25 0.62
C ILE A 167 -14.70 5.56 -0.02
N GLU A 168 -14.51 5.14 -1.27
CA GLU A 168 -13.32 5.47 -2.06
C GLU A 168 -13.34 6.96 -2.42
N ILE A 169 -12.24 7.65 -2.11
CA ILE A 169 -12.09 9.07 -2.38
C ILE A 169 -11.20 9.26 -3.62
N THR A 170 -11.51 10.28 -4.40
CA THR A 170 -10.76 10.63 -5.62
C THR A 170 -9.91 11.89 -5.46
N ASP A 171 -10.22 12.71 -4.45
CA ASP A 171 -9.53 13.96 -4.16
C ASP A 171 -8.45 13.73 -3.08
N TRP A 172 -7.32 13.23 -3.55
CA TRP A 172 -6.12 13.02 -2.74
C TRP A 172 -4.85 13.11 -3.59
N GLU A 173 -3.77 13.52 -2.95
CA GLU A 173 -2.43 13.56 -3.55
C GLU A 173 -1.43 12.74 -2.72
N GLU A 174 -0.44 12.14 -3.38
CA GLU A 174 0.66 11.43 -2.72
C GLU A 174 1.89 12.33 -2.70
N GLU A 175 2.35 12.71 -1.50
CA GLU A 175 3.56 13.51 -1.31
C GLU A 175 4.43 12.92 -0.19
N GLU A 176 5.71 12.69 -0.48
CA GLU A 176 6.75 12.34 0.50
C GLU A 176 6.39 11.17 1.45
N GLY A 177 5.59 10.21 0.99
CA GLY A 177 5.15 9.06 1.78
C GLY A 177 3.91 9.33 2.65
N PHE A 178 3.15 10.36 2.31
CA PHE A 178 1.86 10.70 2.88
C PHE A 178 0.78 10.80 1.80
N ILE A 179 -0.45 10.51 2.18
CA ILE A 179 -1.66 10.84 1.43
C ILE A 179 -2.20 12.14 1.99
N LEU A 180 -2.29 13.14 1.13
CA LEU A 180 -2.87 14.44 1.42
C LEU A 180 -4.33 14.46 0.96
N THR A 181 -5.23 14.96 1.80
CA THR A 181 -6.65 15.09 1.45
C THR A 181 -7.33 16.15 2.31
N ASN A 182 -8.45 16.67 1.85
CA ASN A 182 -9.31 17.58 2.61
C ASN A 182 -10.37 16.86 3.46
N MET A 183 -10.44 15.53 3.36
CA MET A 183 -11.39 14.74 4.13
C MET A 183 -10.87 14.45 5.53
N GLU A 184 -11.58 15.01 6.52
CA GLU A 184 -11.30 14.80 7.93
C GLU A 184 -11.62 13.35 8.34
N SER A 185 -10.64 12.67 8.91
CA SER A 185 -10.82 11.37 9.53
C SER A 185 -9.71 11.06 10.51
N ILE A 186 -10.00 10.20 11.49
CA ILE A 186 -8.98 9.66 12.40
C ILE A 186 -8.16 8.58 11.67
N THR A 187 -8.80 7.84 10.76
CA THR A 187 -8.19 6.70 10.06
C THR A 187 -8.60 6.64 8.60
N VAL A 188 -7.64 6.40 7.73
CA VAL A 188 -7.86 6.23 6.28
C VAL A 188 -7.38 4.84 5.87
N TYR A 189 -8.19 4.14 5.08
CA TYR A 189 -7.84 2.83 4.53
C TYR A 189 -7.17 3.02 3.18
N ILE A 190 -5.90 2.68 3.10
CA ILE A 190 -5.08 2.83 1.90
C ILE A 190 -4.92 1.45 1.28
N ASP A 191 -5.44 1.25 0.08
CA ASP A 191 -5.15 0.06 -0.72
C ASP A 191 -3.89 0.32 -1.56
N TYR A 192 -2.90 -0.55 -1.42
CA TYR A 192 -1.60 -0.39 -2.07
C TYR A 192 -1.03 -1.72 -2.57
N ILE A 193 -0.07 -1.61 -3.48
CA ILE A 193 0.78 -2.70 -3.94
C ILE A 193 1.95 -2.81 -2.98
N LYS A 194 2.03 -3.92 -2.25
CA LYS A 194 3.12 -4.18 -1.30
C LYS A 194 4.36 -4.71 -2.00
N LEU A 195 5.55 -4.26 -1.58
CA LEU A 195 6.82 -4.91 -1.91
C LEU A 195 6.92 -6.26 -1.19
N VAL A 196 6.59 -7.33 -1.91
CA VAL A 196 6.69 -8.70 -1.39
C VAL A 196 8.08 -9.26 -1.65
N THR A 197 8.92 -9.33 -0.63
CA THR A 197 10.30 -9.86 -0.73
C THR A 197 10.40 -11.37 -0.52
N ASN A 198 9.40 -11.97 0.16
CA ASN A 198 9.39 -13.41 0.43
C ASN A 198 8.95 -14.19 -0.83
N THR A 199 9.92 -14.80 -1.51
CA THR A 199 9.67 -15.60 -2.73
C THR A 199 8.72 -16.77 -2.52
N GLY A 200 8.57 -17.23 -1.28
CA GLY A 200 7.65 -18.32 -0.96
C GLY A 200 6.18 -17.95 -1.12
N LEU A 201 5.85 -16.67 -1.13
CA LEU A 201 4.50 -16.15 -1.38
C LEU A 201 4.19 -16.00 -2.87
N PHE A 202 5.19 -16.14 -3.75
CA PHE A 202 5.00 -15.93 -5.17
C PHE A 202 4.20 -17.07 -5.80
N PRO A 203 3.06 -16.77 -6.44
CA PRO A 203 2.33 -17.76 -7.22
C PRO A 203 3.17 -18.28 -8.39
N PHE A 204 2.83 -19.47 -8.89
CA PHE A 204 3.59 -20.10 -9.98
C PHE A 204 3.57 -19.27 -11.28
N TYR A 205 2.46 -18.56 -11.57
CA TYR A 205 2.33 -17.71 -12.75
C TYR A 205 3.23 -16.48 -12.65
N PHE A 206 3.25 -15.82 -11.48
CA PHE A 206 4.13 -14.68 -11.23
C PHE A 206 5.60 -15.09 -11.26
N THR A 207 5.94 -16.23 -10.63
CA THR A 207 7.30 -16.80 -10.68
C THR A 207 7.77 -17.00 -12.13
N LYS A 208 6.86 -17.42 -13.03
CA LYS A 208 7.17 -17.61 -14.44
C LYS A 208 7.51 -16.32 -15.16
N VAL A 209 6.71 -15.29 -14.95
CA VAL A 209 6.98 -13.95 -15.48
C VAL A 209 8.31 -13.43 -14.94
N LEU A 210 8.53 -13.54 -13.63
CA LEU A 210 9.74 -13.04 -12.96
C LEU A 210 11.02 -13.65 -13.54
N TYR A 211 11.12 -14.98 -13.67
CA TYR A 211 12.34 -15.56 -14.24
C TYR A 211 12.51 -15.26 -15.73
N LEU A 212 11.44 -15.01 -16.48
CA LEU A 212 11.51 -14.65 -17.90
C LEU A 212 11.98 -13.20 -18.05
N SER A 213 11.46 -12.28 -17.24
CA SER A 213 11.89 -10.89 -17.22
C SER A 213 13.36 -10.76 -16.83
N LEU A 214 13.80 -11.48 -15.78
CA LEU A 214 15.23 -11.56 -15.44
C LEU A 214 16.08 -12.13 -16.58
N ALA A 215 15.55 -13.08 -17.36
CA ALA A 215 16.26 -13.62 -18.51
C ALA A 215 16.34 -12.61 -19.66
N VAL A 216 15.30 -11.79 -19.89
CA VAL A 216 15.31 -10.72 -20.90
C VAL A 216 16.36 -9.67 -20.54
N GLU A 217 16.31 -9.11 -19.32
CA GLU A 217 17.26 -8.08 -18.85
C GLU A 217 18.74 -8.52 -18.95
N LEU A 218 18.99 -9.80 -18.69
CA LEU A 218 20.34 -10.35 -18.75
C LEU A 218 20.74 -10.85 -20.14
N SER A 219 19.82 -10.98 -21.08
CA SER A 219 20.09 -11.57 -22.40
C SER A 219 21.05 -10.73 -23.23
N ASP A 220 20.93 -9.40 -23.15
CA ASP A 220 21.82 -8.49 -23.87
C ASP A 220 23.25 -8.55 -23.34
N ASN A 221 23.39 -8.59 -22.01
CA ASN A 221 24.68 -8.65 -21.34
C ASN A 221 25.40 -10.01 -21.50
N ILE A 222 24.65 -11.11 -21.57
CA ILE A 222 25.21 -12.46 -21.55
C ILE A 222 25.30 -13.06 -22.95
N THR A 223 24.20 -13.05 -23.71
CA THR A 223 24.11 -13.78 -24.98
C THR A 223 24.45 -12.93 -26.20
N LYS A 224 24.37 -11.60 -26.10
CA LYS A 224 24.67 -10.65 -27.19
C LYS A 224 23.98 -10.99 -28.52
N SER A 225 22.83 -11.64 -28.46
CA SER A 225 22.10 -12.16 -29.62
C SER A 225 20.69 -11.59 -29.63
N VAL A 226 20.47 -10.61 -30.51
CA VAL A 226 19.18 -9.92 -30.67
C VAL A 226 18.04 -10.91 -30.93
N ALA A 227 18.23 -11.86 -31.83
CA ALA A 227 17.23 -12.88 -32.14
C ALA A 227 16.85 -13.77 -30.93
N LYS A 228 17.71 -13.90 -29.93
CA LYS A 228 17.40 -14.63 -28.70
C LYS A 228 16.64 -13.73 -27.71
N THR A 229 17.03 -12.47 -27.60
CA THR A 229 16.33 -11.44 -26.80
C THR A 229 14.88 -11.30 -27.27
N GLU A 230 14.65 -11.07 -28.57
CA GLU A 230 13.30 -10.94 -29.17
C GLU A 230 12.41 -12.17 -28.86
N ARG A 231 12.97 -13.38 -28.97
CA ARG A 231 12.24 -14.63 -28.65
C ARG A 231 11.93 -14.78 -27.16
N LEU A 232 12.70 -14.16 -26.28
CA LEU A 232 12.44 -14.17 -24.84
C LEU A 232 11.38 -13.12 -24.48
N GLU A 233 11.41 -11.95 -25.11
CA GLU A 233 10.40 -10.90 -25.00
C GLU A 233 9.02 -11.41 -25.44
N GLU A 234 8.93 -12.06 -26.62
CA GLU A 234 7.67 -12.66 -27.10
C GLU A 234 7.10 -13.69 -26.10
N LYS A 235 7.98 -14.46 -25.45
CA LYS A 235 7.58 -15.42 -24.41
C LYS A 235 7.16 -14.75 -23.12
N LEU A 236 7.79 -13.63 -22.77
CA LEU A 236 7.46 -12.83 -21.60
C LEU A 236 6.08 -12.19 -21.78
N GLU A 237 5.80 -11.58 -22.92
CA GLU A 237 4.50 -10.97 -23.23
C GLU A 237 3.36 -11.99 -23.14
N LYS A 238 3.51 -13.14 -23.80
CA LYS A 238 2.52 -14.24 -23.69
C LYS A 238 2.38 -14.78 -22.27
N ALA A 239 3.46 -14.76 -21.48
CA ALA A 239 3.42 -15.18 -20.09
C ALA A 239 2.72 -14.16 -19.19
N MET A 240 2.89 -12.86 -19.45
CA MET A 240 2.23 -11.75 -18.75
C MET A 240 0.71 -11.83 -18.91
N SER A 241 0.20 -11.83 -20.15
CA SER A 241 -1.24 -11.90 -20.39
C SER A 241 -1.89 -13.15 -19.79
N LYS A 242 -1.18 -14.30 -19.84
CA LYS A 242 -1.67 -15.53 -19.19
C LYS A 242 -1.63 -15.44 -17.67
N ALA A 243 -0.61 -14.80 -17.11
CA ALA A 243 -0.47 -14.64 -15.67
C ALA A 243 -1.57 -13.72 -15.10
N GLU A 244 -1.88 -12.63 -15.80
CA GLU A 244 -2.99 -11.73 -15.46
C GLU A 244 -4.33 -12.48 -15.45
N GLY A 245 -4.66 -13.20 -16.52
CA GLY A 245 -5.90 -13.99 -16.57
C GLY A 245 -6.00 -15.06 -15.46
N LEU A 246 -4.88 -15.67 -15.07
CA LEU A 246 -4.84 -16.62 -13.96
C LEU A 246 -4.98 -15.94 -12.59
N ASP A 247 -4.43 -14.74 -12.43
CA ASP A 247 -4.60 -13.95 -11.20
C ASP A 247 -6.08 -13.54 -11.05
N GLU A 248 -6.70 -13.07 -12.13
CA GLU A 248 -8.12 -12.67 -12.17
C GLU A 248 -9.07 -13.81 -11.78
N GLN A 249 -8.85 -15.02 -12.30
CA GLN A 249 -9.68 -16.19 -12.01
C GLN A 249 -9.78 -16.54 -10.51
N LYS A 250 -8.80 -16.17 -9.68
CA LYS A 250 -8.83 -16.38 -8.22
C LYS A 250 -9.81 -15.47 -7.48
N LYS A 251 -10.94 -15.09 -8.07
CA LYS A 251 -11.95 -14.26 -7.40
C LYS A 251 -12.74 -15.12 -6.43
N TYR A 252 -12.72 -14.78 -5.14
CA TYR A 252 -13.67 -15.35 -4.19
C TYR A 252 -15.06 -14.84 -4.56
N VAL A 253 -15.93 -15.72 -5.05
CA VAL A 253 -17.35 -15.43 -5.16
C VAL A 253 -17.91 -15.64 -3.77
N ARG A 254 -18.28 -14.56 -3.08
CA ARG A 254 -19.11 -14.68 -1.88
C ARG A 254 -20.44 -15.23 -2.36
N GLU A 255 -20.74 -16.47 -2.02
CA GLU A 255 -22.09 -17.02 -2.20
C GLU A 255 -23.04 -16.12 -1.40
N VAL A 256 -23.80 -15.29 -2.10
CA VAL A 256 -24.95 -14.64 -1.51
C VAL A 256 -25.95 -15.77 -1.30
N SER A 257 -26.25 -16.12 -0.05
CA SER A 257 -27.23 -17.15 0.27
C SER A 257 -28.53 -16.83 -0.45
N THR A 258 -28.86 -17.58 -1.48
CA THR A 258 -30.07 -17.43 -2.29
C THR A 258 -31.29 -18.02 -1.59
N SER A 259 -31.39 -17.91 -0.26
CA SER A 259 -32.53 -18.44 0.50
C SER A 259 -33.86 -17.86 0.02
N TRP A 260 -33.86 -16.61 -0.47
CA TRP A 260 -35.02 -15.99 -1.11
C TRP A 260 -35.39 -16.60 -2.48
N VAL A 261 -34.41 -17.11 -3.25
CA VAL A 261 -34.66 -17.76 -4.55
C VAL A 261 -35.08 -19.21 -4.37
N ASP A 262 -34.52 -19.92 -3.38
CA ASP A 262 -34.94 -21.29 -3.02
C ASP A 262 -36.33 -21.31 -2.37
N ALA A 263 -36.66 -20.31 -1.52
CA ALA A 263 -38.01 -20.16 -0.98
C ALA A 263 -39.06 -19.87 -2.07
N GLY A 264 -38.66 -19.16 -3.14
CA GLY A 264 -39.54 -18.86 -4.28
C GLY A 264 -39.81 -20.04 -5.22
N ARG A 265 -39.00 -21.12 -5.16
CA ARG A 265 -39.18 -22.32 -6.01
C ARG A 265 -39.93 -23.46 -5.32
N GLY A 266 -40.24 -23.35 -4.02
CA GLY A 266 -40.83 -24.42 -3.22
C GLY A 266 -42.36 -24.49 -3.15
N SER A 267 -43.14 -23.65 -3.85
CA SER A 267 -44.60 -23.54 -3.61
C SER A 267 -45.52 -24.13 -4.67
N THR A 268 -45.06 -25.09 -5.50
CA THR A 268 -45.94 -25.71 -6.50
C THR A 268 -45.79 -27.21 -6.55
N GLU A 269 -46.14 -27.90 -5.46
CA GLU A 269 -46.54 -29.32 -5.54
C GLU A 269 -47.30 -29.73 -4.27
N GLY A 270 -48.52 -30.29 -4.44
CA GLY A 270 -49.20 -31.03 -3.38
C GLY A 270 -50.53 -30.51 -2.85
N ARG A 271 -51.45 -30.00 -3.69
CA ARG A 271 -52.87 -29.91 -3.31
C ARG A 271 -53.52 -31.30 -3.41
N THR A 272 -53.18 -32.21 -2.49
CA THR A 272 -53.94 -33.45 -2.31
C THR A 272 -55.19 -33.17 -1.48
N ILE A 273 -56.29 -33.10 -2.21
CA ILE A 273 -57.68 -33.24 -1.76
C ILE A 273 -57.77 -34.47 -0.83
N ASN A 274 -58.22 -34.30 0.41
CA ASN A 274 -58.42 -35.40 1.37
C ASN A 274 -59.91 -35.78 1.39
N PRO A 275 -60.34 -36.93 0.82
CA PRO A 275 -61.71 -37.38 0.87
C PRO A 275 -61.78 -38.57 1.83
N ASN A 276 -62.18 -38.34 3.08
CA ASN A 276 -62.89 -39.34 3.92
C ASN A 276 -63.22 -38.72 5.29
N PHE A 277 -64.26 -37.89 5.29
CA PHE A 277 -65.04 -37.59 6.49
C PHE A 277 -66.28 -38.50 6.46
N ARG A 278 -66.21 -39.64 7.16
CA ARG A 278 -67.37 -40.47 7.52
C ARG A 278 -67.13 -40.98 8.93
N GLY A 279 -68.01 -40.57 9.83
CA GLY A 279 -67.91 -40.83 11.25
C GLY A 279 -68.59 -42.11 11.71
N ASP A 280 -68.35 -42.40 12.98
CA ASP A 280 -69.09 -43.19 13.97
C ASP A 280 -68.41 -42.80 15.30
N GLY A 281 -69.00 -42.58 16.47
CA GLY A 281 -70.34 -42.74 16.99
C GLY A 281 -70.20 -42.60 18.52
N TYR A 282 -71.01 -41.71 19.09
CA TYR A 282 -71.43 -41.46 20.48
C TYR A 282 -70.87 -42.28 21.66
N THR A 283 -70.49 -41.54 22.71
CA THR A 283 -70.61 -41.93 24.13
C THR A 283 -71.82 -41.24 24.76
N SER A 284 -72.58 -42.04 25.52
CA SER A 284 -73.73 -41.78 26.42
C SER A 284 -75.05 -41.29 25.80
#